data_AF-A0A964N375-F1
#
_entry.id   AF-A0A964N375-F1
#
_cell.length_a   1.000
_cell.length_b   1.000
_cell.length_c   1.000
_cell.angle_alpha   90.00
_cell.angle_beta   90.00
_cell.angle_gamma   90.00
#
_symmetry.space_group_name_H-M   'P 1'
#
loop_
_entity.id
_entity.type
_entity.pdbx_description
1 polymer ?
#
loop_
_entity_poly.entity_id
_entity_poly.type
_entity_poly.pdbx_seq_one_letter_code
_entity_poly.pdbx_strand_id
1 'polypeptide(L)' 'MLKLKPINLASKPADDYEVIDEDRNVIGRILWAHVANGLPWFWSLFRGHGPQQPTDRGYAATREEAMAAFKASWVQPSK' A
#
# COMPACT_ATOMS: atom_id res chain seq x y z
N MET A 1 -8.44 0.31 -12.64
CA MET A 1 -7.01 0.64 -12.62
C MET A 1 -6.68 1.39 -11.34
N LEU A 2 -5.82 0.84 -10.49
CA LEU A 2 -5.39 1.49 -9.25
C LEU A 2 -4.37 2.60 -9.52
N LYS A 3 -4.42 3.68 -8.75
CA LYS A 3 -3.50 4.83 -8.87
C LYS A 3 -2.84 5.15 -7.54
N LEU A 4 -1.61 5.66 -7.60
CA LEU A 4 -0.94 6.25 -6.44
C LEU A 4 -1.21 7.75 -6.40
N LYS A 5 -1.59 8.23 -5.23
CA LYS A 5 -1.76 9.65 -4.94
C LYS A 5 -0.82 10.02 -3.80
N PRO A 6 0.16 10.92 -4.01
CA PRO A 6 1.05 11.34 -2.95
C PRO A 6 0.25 12.04 -1.84
N ILE A 7 0.56 11.72 -0.58
CA ILE A 7 -0.02 12.40 0.56
C ILE A 7 0.67 13.75 0.68
N ASN A 8 0.05 14.77 0.08
CA ASN A 8 0.60 16.12 0.01
C ASN A 8 0.34 16.86 1.33
N LEU A 9 1.00 16.42 2.40
CA LEU A 9 0.99 17.04 3.71
C LEU A 9 2.41 17.47 4.05
N ALA A 10 2.58 18.73 4.46
CA ALA A 10 3.89 19.34 4.72
C ALA A 10 4.76 18.59 5.76
N SER A 11 4.17 17.68 6.55
CA SER A 11 4.84 16.92 7.61
C SER A 11 5.04 15.44 7.31
N LYS A 12 4.64 14.95 6.12
CA LYS A 12 4.79 13.54 5.76
C LYS A 12 6.00 13.30 4.86
N PRO A 13 6.66 12.13 4.96
CA PRO A 13 7.77 11.80 4.08
C PRO A 13 7.31 11.80 2.61
N ALA A 14 8.18 12.27 1.71
CA ALA A 14 7.88 12.40 0.28
C ALA A 14 7.45 11.07 -0.37
N ASP A 15 7.84 9.95 0.23
CA ASP A 15 7.54 8.61 -0.25
C ASP A 15 6.35 7.98 0.50
N ASP A 16 5.22 8.68 0.54
CA ASP A 16 3.97 8.22 1.15
C ASP A 16 2.79 8.43 0.21
N TYR A 17 2.15 7.34 -0.19
CA TYR A 17 1.16 7.30 -1.26
C TYR A 17 -0.13 6.61 -0.79
N GLU A 18 -1.26 7.26 -1.01
CA GLU A 18 -2.58 6.61 -1.01
C GLU A 18 -2.74 5.78 -2.28
N VAL A 19 -3.27 4.57 -2.13
CA VAL A 19 -3.72 3.75 -3.26
C VAL A 19 -5.21 3.98 -3.44
N ILE A 20 -5.61 4.49 -4.61
CA ILE A 20 -7.01 4.76 -4.95
C ILE A 20 -7.52 3.84 -6.04
N ASP A 21 -8.78 3.42 -5.92
CA ASP A 21 -9.50 2.67 -6.94
C ASP A 21 -10.08 3.58 -8.04
N GLU A 22 -10.87 3.00 -8.94
CA GLU A 22 -11.50 3.74 -10.04
C GLU A 22 -12.56 4.74 -9.56
N ASP A 23 -13.20 4.44 -8.44
CA ASP A 23 -14.22 5.26 -7.79
C ASP A 23 -13.62 6.35 -6.88
N ARG A 24 -12.28 6.46 -6.87
CA ARG A 24 -11.48 7.39 -6.05
C ARG A 24 -11.54 7.12 -4.55
N ASN A 25 -11.94 5.92 -4.15
CA ASN A 25 -11.85 5.50 -2.76
C ASN A 25 -10.41 5.17 -2.41
N VAL A 26 -9.96 5.58 -1.22
CA VAL A 26 -8.67 5.15 -0.68
C VAL A 26 -8.81 3.72 -0.16
N ILE A 27 -8.17 2.78 -0.85
CA ILE A 27 -8.23 1.34 -0.54
C ILE A 27 -6.95 0.82 0.12
N GLY A 28 -5.96 1.69 0.31
CA GLY A 28 -4.73 1.34 0.98
C GLY A 28 -3.64 2.40 0.89
N ARG A 29 -2.42 2.01 1.26
CA ARG A 29 -1.26 2.91 1.36
C ARG A 29 0.03 2.18 1.00
N ILE A 30 0.94 2.89 0.34
CA ILE A 30 2.31 2.46 0.06
C ILE A 30 3.24 3.55 0.56
N LEU A 31 4.19 3.19 1.41
CA LEU A 31 5.12 4.16 2.00
C LEU A 31 6.52 3.59 2.17
N TRP A 32 7.52 4.46 2.13
CA TRP A 32 8.88 4.12 2.47
C TRP A 32 9.06 4.10 3.99
N ALA A 33 9.65 3.02 4.50
CA ALA A 33 9.94 2.76 5.90
C ALA A 33 11.41 2.34 6.04
N HIS A 34 12.09 2.86 7.05
CA HIS A 34 13.50 2.54 7.30
C HIS A 34 13.60 1.16 7.97
N VAL A 35 13.54 0.08 7.17
CA VAL A 35 13.59 -1.31 7.66
C VAL A 35 14.99 -1.89 7.48
N ALA A 36 15.51 -2.57 8.50
CA ALA A 36 16.87 -3.12 8.53
C ALA A 36 17.17 -4.20 7.46
N ASN A 37 16.13 -4.76 6.82
CA ASN A 37 16.25 -5.92 5.94
C ASN A 37 16.29 -5.56 4.44
N GLY A 38 16.51 -4.30 4.08
CA GLY A 38 16.62 -3.89 2.66
C GLY A 38 15.30 -3.95 1.87
N LEU A 39 14.16 -4.09 2.55
CA LEU A 39 12.82 -4.01 1.98
C LEU A 39 12.12 -2.74 2.49
N PRO A 40 12.50 -1.56 1.97
CA PRO A 40 12.06 -0.31 2.57
C PRO A 40 10.64 0.07 2.17
N TRP A 41 10.00 -0.58 1.20
CA TRP A 41 8.66 -0.21 0.77
C TRP A 41 7.61 -1.05 1.48
N PHE A 42 6.87 -0.43 2.38
CA PHE A 42 5.71 -1.03 3.04
C PHE A 42 4.44 -0.77 2.23
N TRP A 43 3.58 -1.78 2.11
CA TRP A 43 2.24 -1.65 1.55
C TRP A 43 1.20 -2.24 2.49
N SER A 44 0.00 -1.66 2.48
CA SER A 44 -1.11 -2.07 3.33
C SER A 44 -2.45 -1.79 2.65
N LEU A 45 -3.29 -2.80 2.58
CA LEU A 45 -4.64 -2.81 2.02
C LEU A 45 -5.68 -2.65 3.13
N PHE A 46 -6.78 -1.95 2.85
CA PHE A 46 -7.90 -1.78 3.77
C PHE A 46 -9.10 -2.63 3.34
N ARG A 47 -9.32 -3.79 3.98
CA ARG A 47 -10.52 -4.63 3.75
C ARG A 47 -11.63 -4.29 4.74
N GLY A 48 -12.37 -3.22 4.47
CA GLY A 48 -13.62 -2.91 5.18
C GLY A 48 -13.54 -2.95 6.71
N HIS A 49 -14.68 -3.25 7.36
CA HIS A 49 -14.77 -3.36 8.81
C HIS A 49 -14.46 -4.80 9.27
N GLY A 50 -13.18 -5.11 9.41
CA GLY A 50 -12.71 -6.37 9.96
C GLY A 50 -11.24 -6.31 10.40
N PRO A 51 -10.74 -7.30 11.14
CA PRO A 51 -9.33 -7.38 11.47
C PRO A 51 -8.51 -7.50 10.18
N GLN A 52 -7.50 -6.64 10.06
CA GLN A 52 -6.57 -6.69 8.93
C GLN A 52 -5.81 -8.02 8.95
N GLN A 53 -5.83 -8.73 7.82
CA GLN A 53 -5.13 -10.01 7.72
C GLN A 53 -3.63 -9.79 7.51
N PRO A 54 -2.77 -10.74 7.93
CA PRO A 54 -1.34 -10.67 7.63
C PRO A 54 -1.04 -10.55 6.13
N THR A 55 -1.92 -11.08 5.27
CA THR A 55 -1.85 -11.02 3.80
C THR A 55 -2.26 -9.66 3.22
N ASP A 56 -2.82 -8.75 4.02
CA ASP A 56 -3.25 -7.43 3.60
C ASP A 56 -2.12 -6.39 3.70
N ARG A 57 -0.91 -6.81 4.05
CA ARG A 57 0.25 -5.94 4.16
C ARG A 57 1.54 -6.69 3.85
N GLY A 58 2.58 -5.94 3.51
CA GLY A 58 3.89 -6.53 3.26
C GLY A 58 4.96 -5.50 3.01
N TYR A 59 6.16 -5.99 2.74
CA TYR A 59 7.33 -5.19 2.40
C TYR A 59 7.89 -5.61 1.04
N ALA A 60 8.51 -4.67 0.32
CA ALA A 60 9.13 -4.88 -0.97
C ALA A 60 10.41 -4.03 -1.12
N ALA A 61 11.26 -4.36 -2.10
CA ALA A 61 12.51 -3.64 -2.33
C ALA A 61 12.27 -2.31 -3.06
N THR A 62 11.23 -2.24 -3.89
CA THR A 62 10.87 -1.03 -4.66
C THR A 62 9.39 -0.66 -4.50
N ARG A 63 9.04 0.59 -4.83
CA ARG A 63 7.65 1.09 -4.83
C ARG A 63 6.80 0.33 -5.85
N GLU A 64 7.39 0.04 -7.00
CA GLU A 64 6.74 -0.65 -8.11
C GLU A 64 6.42 -2.10 -7.73
N GLU A 65 7.34 -2.79 -7.05
CA GLU A 65 7.08 -4.12 -6.47
C GLU A 65 6.00 -4.07 -5.39
N ALA A 66 6.03 -3.07 -4.50
CA ALA A 66 4.99 -2.88 -3.51
C ALA A 66 3.61 -2.69 -4.17
N MET A 67 3.53 -1.94 -5.26
CA MET A 67 2.30 -1.75 -6.04
C MET A 67 1.84 -3.03 -6.73
N ALA A 68 2.77 -3.84 -7.25
CA ALA A 68 2.45 -5.14 -7.85
C ALA A 68 1.90 -6.13 -6.79
N ALA A 69 2.56 -6.22 -5.63
CA ALA A 69 2.11 -7.04 -4.51
C ALA A 69 0.75 -6.59 -3.99
N PHE A 70 0.56 -5.27 -3.83
CA PHE A 70 -0.73 -4.69 -3.45
C PHE A 70 -1.84 -5.10 -4.41
N LYS A 71 -1.64 -4.96 -5.72
CA LYS A 71 -2.61 -5.37 -6.75
C LYS A 71 -2.93 -6.86 -6.68
N ALA A 72 -1.92 -7.69 -6.50
CA ALA A 72 -2.10 -9.14 -6.37
C ALA A 72 -2.94 -9.51 -5.14
N SER A 73 -2.74 -8.82 -4.01
CA SER A 73 -3.55 -9.00 -2.80
C SER A 73 -4.96 -8.42 -2.90
N TRP A 74 -5.16 -7.36 -3.69
CA TRP A 74 -6.47 -6.77 -3.94
C TRP A 74 -7.39 -7.66 -4.80
N VAL A 75 -6.84 -8.28 -5.85
CA VAL A 75 -7.60 -9.16 -6.75
C VAL A 75 -7.93 -10.49 -6.08
N GLN A 76 -7.14 -10.92 -5.09
CA GLN A 76 -7.44 -12.12 -4.33
C GLN A 76 -8.52 -11.84 -3.28
N PRO A 77 -9.64 -12.58 -3.26
CA PRO A 77 -10.54 -12.55 -2.12
C PRO A 77 -9.77 -13.05 -0.89
N SER A 78 -9.85 -12.30 0.20
CA SER A 78 -9.40 -12.77 1.52
C SER A 78 -10.10 -14.09 1.80
N LYS A 79 -9.30 -15.16 1.99
CA LYS A 79 -9.80 -16.48 2.38
C LYS A 79 -10.46 -16.45 3.75
#